data_AF-A0A9X9WPM7-F1
#
_entry.id   AF-A0A9X9WPM7-F1
#
_cell.length_a   1.000
_cell.length_b   1.000
_cell.length_c   1.000
_cell.angle_alpha   90.00
_cell.angle_beta   90.00
_cell.angle_gamma   90.00
#
_symmetry.space_group_name_H-M   'P 1'
#
loop_
_entity.id
_entity.type
_entity.pdbx_description
1 polymer ?
#
loop_
_entity_poly.entity_id
_entity_poly.type
_entity_poly.pdbx_seq_one_letter_code
_entity_poly.pdbx_strand_id
1 'polypeptide(L)'
;TWRVSVAGARVALRATEDDRGRLREIAFSLPREGAPMRALLEAVAQAVSLGLAHGVPLAAFVDAYAYGPGAGGLVEGDAAIRRATSVLDWVFRRLALDYLGRGDLPDPAEEETLAAPARAEPPLLPLDLPAQPAPRRGRSWRQAA
;
A
#
# COMPACT_ATOMS: atom_id res chain seq x y z
N THR A 1 4.31 -1.55 20.11
CA THR A 1 3.52 -2.65 19.52
C THR A 1 2.07 -2.26 19.51
N TRP A 2 1.43 -2.37 18.36
CA TRP A 2 0.02 -2.03 18.14
C TRP A 2 -0.75 -3.29 17.77
N ARG A 3 -2.03 -3.34 18.13
CA ARG A 3 -2.94 -4.41 17.73
C ARG A 3 -4.24 -3.78 17.28
N VAL A 4 -4.60 -4.02 16.03
CA VAL A 4 -5.78 -3.43 15.41
C VAL A 4 -6.54 -4.48 14.61
N SER A 5 -7.75 -4.11 14.21
CA SER A 5 -8.52 -4.78 13.17
C SER A 5 -8.64 -3.81 12.00
N VAL A 6 -8.17 -4.18 10.80
CA VAL A 6 -8.34 -3.39 9.58
C VAL A 6 -9.31 -4.15 8.68
N ALA A 7 -10.50 -3.60 8.43
CA ALA A 7 -11.56 -4.25 7.66
C ALA A 7 -11.90 -5.67 8.16
N GLY A 8 -11.79 -5.91 9.48
CA GLY A 8 -12.00 -7.23 10.11
C GLY A 8 -10.75 -8.13 10.17
N ALA A 9 -9.67 -7.78 9.47
CA ALA A 9 -8.39 -8.50 9.54
C ALA A 9 -7.61 -8.06 10.78
N ARG A 10 -7.28 -9.00 11.66
CA ARG A 10 -6.49 -8.72 12.87
C ARG A 10 -5.02 -8.55 12.51
N VAL A 11 -4.45 -7.41 12.85
CA VAL A 11 -3.06 -7.07 12.60
C VAL A 11 -2.38 -6.72 13.92
N ALA A 12 -1.22 -7.31 14.17
CA ALA A 12 -0.33 -6.88 15.24
C ALA A 12 0.95 -6.31 14.62
N LEU A 13 1.27 -5.04 14.86
CA LEU A 13 2.51 -4.40 14.42
C LEU A 13 3.47 -4.27 15.59
N ARG A 14 4.72 -4.67 15.39
CA ARG A 14 5.85 -4.44 16.29
C ARG A 14 6.86 -3.57 15.57
N ALA A 15 7.34 -2.55 16.26
CA ALA A 15 8.46 -1.73 15.86
C ALA A 15 9.57 -1.90 16.90
N THR A 16 10.81 -1.97 16.42
CA THR A 16 12.01 -2.03 17.26
C THR A 16 12.87 -0.82 16.97
N GLU A 17 13.42 -0.21 18.01
CA GLU A 17 14.24 1.00 17.96
C GLU A 17 15.70 0.69 18.26
N ASP A 18 16.61 1.54 17.79
CA ASP A 18 18.00 1.55 18.26
C ASP A 18 18.15 2.29 19.60
N ASP A 19 19.37 2.31 20.11
CA ASP A 19 19.79 3.03 21.32
C ASP A 19 19.53 4.55 21.27
N ARG A 20 19.25 5.09 20.08
CA ARG A 20 18.96 6.51 19.84
C ARG A 20 17.48 6.77 19.57
N GLY A 21 16.61 5.78 19.76
CA GLY A 21 15.17 5.89 19.55
C GLY A 21 14.75 5.93 18.08
N ARG A 22 15.64 5.58 17.14
CA ARG A 22 15.30 5.52 15.72
C ARG A 22 14.75 4.15 15.37
N LEU A 23 13.68 4.12 14.59
CA LEU A 23 13.12 2.87 14.05
C LEU A 23 14.19 2.08 13.28
N ARG A 24 14.38 0.82 13.65
CA ARG A 24 15.32 -0.13 13.03
C ARG A 24 14.59 -1.21 12.26
N GLU A 25 13.58 -1.80 12.88
CA GLU A 25 12.89 -2.97 12.34
C GLU A 25 11.39 -2.85 12.56
N ILE A 26 10.65 -3.45 11.64
CA ILE A 26 9.22 -3.66 11.76
C ILE A 26 8.90 -5.13 11.53
N ALA A 27 7.92 -5.64 12.26
CA ALA A 27 7.36 -6.95 12.07
C ALA A 27 5.86 -6.86 12.28
N PHE A 28 5.08 -7.59 11.49
CA PHE A 28 3.65 -7.68 11.75
C PHE A 28 3.13 -9.12 11.64
N SER A 29 2.03 -9.39 12.33
CA SER A 29 1.40 -10.70 12.38
C SER A 29 -0.08 -10.58 12.02
N LEU A 30 -0.50 -11.40 11.06
CA LEU A 30 -1.89 -11.53 10.62
C LEU A 30 -2.34 -12.99 10.82
N PRO A 31 -2.81 -13.37 12.03
CA PRO A 31 -3.04 -14.77 12.37
C PRO A 31 -4.21 -15.42 11.62
N ARG A 32 -5.12 -14.63 11.03
CA ARG A 32 -6.30 -15.13 10.32
C ARG A 32 -6.20 -15.09 8.80
N GLU A 33 -5.07 -14.63 8.27
CA GLU A 33 -4.83 -14.55 6.82
C GLU A 33 -4.23 -15.84 6.26
N GLY A 34 -4.49 -16.10 4.98
CA GLY A 34 -3.94 -17.27 4.28
C GLY A 34 -2.41 -17.26 4.23
N ALA A 35 -1.81 -18.45 4.14
CA ALA A 35 -0.35 -18.61 4.13
C ALA A 35 0.38 -17.77 3.05
N PRO A 36 -0.13 -17.62 1.81
CA PRO A 36 0.55 -16.80 0.79
C PRO A 36 0.60 -15.31 1.15
N MET A 37 -0.51 -14.75 1.62
CA MET A 37 -0.59 -13.34 2.04
C MET A 37 0.34 -13.07 3.22
N ARG A 38 0.33 -13.97 4.22
CA ARG A 38 1.22 -13.86 5.37
C ARG A 38 2.69 -13.89 4.98
N ALA A 39 3.09 -14.79 4.07
CA ALA A 39 4.47 -14.87 3.62
C ALA A 39 4.92 -13.62 2.85
N LEU A 40 4.06 -13.08 1.99
CA LEU A 40 4.34 -11.84 1.26
C LEU A 40 4.51 -10.66 2.22
N LEU A 41 3.58 -10.50 3.15
CA LEU A 41 3.62 -9.43 4.14
C LEU A 41 4.88 -9.59 5.01
N GLU A 42 5.21 -10.79 5.50
CA GLU A 42 6.45 -11.05 6.24
C GLU A 42 7.69 -10.64 5.43
N ALA A 43 7.74 -10.96 4.13
CA ALA A 43 8.83 -10.54 3.25
C ALA A 43 8.92 -9.02 3.08
N VAL A 44 7.78 -8.31 3.03
CA VAL A 44 7.74 -6.84 3.01
C VAL A 44 8.31 -6.27 4.31
N ALA A 45 7.92 -6.82 5.47
CA ALA A 45 8.44 -6.38 6.76
C ALA A 45 9.96 -6.56 6.86
N GLN A 46 10.48 -7.70 6.37
CA GLN A 46 11.91 -7.97 6.31
C GLN A 46 12.65 -7.01 5.36
N ALA A 47 12.10 -6.75 4.17
CA ALA A 47 12.69 -5.83 3.20
C ALA A 47 12.77 -4.38 3.73
N VAL A 48 11.70 -3.91 4.38
CA VAL A 48 11.66 -2.58 5.00
C VAL A 48 12.65 -2.48 6.14
N SER A 49 12.70 -3.51 7.02
CA SER A 49 13.68 -3.58 8.11
C SER A 49 15.11 -3.53 7.60
N LEU A 50 15.42 -4.26 6.51
CA LEU A 50 16.73 -4.22 5.86
C LEU A 50 17.05 -2.81 5.32
N GLY A 51 16.08 -2.15 4.69
CA GLY A 51 16.26 -0.79 4.18
C GLY A 51 16.53 0.23 5.30
N LEU A 52 15.76 0.17 6.39
CA LEU A 52 15.97 1.01 7.57
C LEU A 52 17.35 0.78 8.20
N ALA A 53 17.78 -0.48 8.29
CA ALA A 53 19.11 -0.83 8.78
C ALA A 53 20.24 -0.21 7.94
N HIS A 54 20.07 -0.14 6.61
CA HIS A 54 21.00 0.46 5.65
C HIS A 54 20.85 1.97 5.47
N GLY A 55 20.00 2.62 6.26
CA GLY A 55 19.88 4.08 6.30
C GLY A 55 18.86 4.68 5.33
N VAL A 56 17.99 3.87 4.72
CA VAL A 56 16.82 4.39 4.00
C VAL A 56 15.91 5.10 4.99
N PRO A 57 15.53 6.36 4.76
CA PRO A 57 14.70 7.11 5.70
C PRO A 57 13.28 6.54 5.72
N LEU A 58 12.68 6.44 6.92
CA LEU A 58 11.29 6.01 7.09
C LEU A 58 10.32 6.81 6.20
N ALA A 59 10.54 8.12 6.05
CA ALA A 59 9.72 8.98 5.22
C ALA A 59 9.58 8.47 3.77
N ALA A 60 10.64 7.89 3.19
CA ALA A 60 10.58 7.35 1.83
C ALA A 60 9.62 6.16 1.73
N PHE A 61 9.56 5.31 2.77
CA PHE A 61 8.59 4.22 2.81
C PHE A 61 7.16 4.73 3.06
N VAL A 62 7.01 5.74 3.93
CA VAL A 62 5.71 6.38 4.16
C VAL A 62 5.16 6.96 2.86
N ASP A 63 5.98 7.71 2.12
CA ASP A 63 5.56 8.30 0.84
C ASP A 63 5.25 7.23 -0.22
N ALA A 64 5.92 6.06 -0.16
CA ALA A 64 5.69 4.98 -1.10
C ALA A 64 4.44 4.14 -0.81
N TYR A 65 4.05 3.99 0.46
CA TYR A 65 3.04 3.01 0.87
C TYR A 65 1.81 3.60 1.55
N ALA A 66 1.86 4.82 2.08
CA ALA A 66 0.68 5.49 2.60
C ALA A 66 -0.36 5.68 1.49
N TYR A 67 -1.62 5.45 1.82
CA TYR A 67 -2.77 5.42 0.91
C TYR A 67 -2.63 4.40 -0.24
N GLY A 68 -1.72 3.44 -0.12
CA GLY A 68 -1.57 2.36 -1.08
C GLY A 68 -2.85 1.49 -1.14
N PRO A 69 -3.30 1.09 -2.35
CA PRO A 69 -4.54 0.35 -2.52
C PRO A 69 -4.45 -1.07 -1.93
N GLY A 70 -5.58 -1.61 -1.48
CA GLY A 70 -5.67 -2.97 -0.97
C GLY A 70 -7.04 -3.27 -0.36
N ALA A 71 -7.14 -4.33 0.44
CA ALA A 71 -8.35 -4.66 1.19
C ALA A 71 -8.46 -3.77 2.45
N GLY A 72 -8.71 -2.47 2.23
CA GLY A 72 -8.86 -1.45 3.26
C GLY A 72 -10.26 -1.38 3.88
N GLY A 73 -10.42 -0.50 4.88
CA GLY A 73 -11.68 -0.26 5.55
C GLY A 73 -11.50 0.44 6.90
N LEU A 74 -12.48 0.24 7.79
CA LEU A 74 -12.44 0.72 9.17
C LEU A 74 -11.27 0.09 9.93
N VAL A 75 -10.66 0.90 10.79
CA VAL A 75 -9.58 0.51 11.69
C VAL A 75 -10.11 0.57 13.12
N GLU A 76 -10.10 -0.56 13.81
CA GLU A 76 -10.49 -0.68 15.21
C GLU A 76 -9.26 -0.89 16.08
N GLY A 77 -9.19 -0.21 17.24
CA GLY A 77 -8.06 -0.31 18.17
C GLY A 77 -6.98 0.76 17.98
N ASP A 78 -7.15 1.66 17.01
CA ASP A 78 -6.34 2.88 16.85
C ASP A 78 -7.26 4.11 16.90
N ALA A 79 -7.01 5.02 17.85
CA ALA A 79 -7.81 6.22 18.02
C ALA A 79 -7.47 7.33 17.02
N ALA A 80 -6.25 7.31 16.47
CA ALA A 80 -5.76 8.34 15.57
C ALA A 80 -6.09 8.03 14.11
N ILE A 81 -5.98 6.76 13.70
CA ILE A 81 -6.26 6.31 12.34
C ILE A 81 -7.52 5.46 12.38
N ARG A 82 -8.65 5.99 11.91
CA ARG A 82 -9.95 5.28 11.95
C ARG A 82 -10.27 4.55 10.66
N ARG A 83 -9.59 4.90 9.56
CA ARG A 83 -9.73 4.24 8.26
C ARG A 83 -8.39 4.14 7.55
N ALA A 84 -8.22 3.08 6.77
CA ALA A 84 -7.04 2.85 5.93
C ALA A 84 -7.45 2.19 4.61
N THR A 85 -6.71 2.47 3.53
CA THR A 85 -6.92 1.87 2.21
C THR A 85 -6.33 0.47 2.09
N SER A 86 -5.45 0.08 3.02
CA SER A 86 -4.88 -1.27 3.15
C SER A 86 -4.23 -1.46 4.53
N VAL A 87 -3.84 -2.71 4.85
CA VAL A 87 -3.02 -2.98 6.05
C VAL A 87 -1.69 -2.26 6.00
N LEU A 88 -1.04 -2.21 4.82
CA LEU A 88 0.24 -1.50 4.65
C LEU A 88 0.05 0.01 4.82
N ASP A 89 -1.02 0.58 4.27
CA ASP A 89 -1.37 1.99 4.51
C ASP A 89 -1.46 2.29 6.01
N TRP A 90 -2.23 1.49 6.77
CA TRP A 90 -2.32 1.67 8.22
C TRP A 90 -0.94 1.57 8.90
N VAL A 91 -0.12 0.57 8.55
CA VAL A 91 1.23 0.40 9.13
C VAL A 91 2.07 1.65 8.91
N PHE A 92 2.17 2.14 7.68
CA PHE A 92 3.06 3.27 7.38
C PHE A 92 2.52 4.60 7.89
N ARG A 93 1.19 4.82 7.89
CA ARG A 93 0.61 6.00 8.55
C ARG A 93 0.81 5.98 10.07
N ARG A 94 0.70 4.80 10.71
CA ARG A 94 0.99 4.64 12.15
C ARG A 94 2.44 4.98 12.47
N LEU A 95 3.38 4.47 11.67
CA LEU A 95 4.80 4.77 11.81
C LEU A 95 5.10 6.25 11.53
N ALA A 96 4.44 6.86 10.55
CA ALA A 96 4.58 8.28 10.26
C ALA A 96 4.12 9.13 11.45
N LEU A 97 3.01 8.77 12.08
CA LEU A 97 2.52 9.47 13.26
C LEU A 97 3.49 9.34 14.43
N ASP A 98 3.94 8.12 14.75
CA ASP A 98 4.76 7.86 15.95
C ASP A 98 6.22 8.31 15.81
N TYR A 99 6.81 8.19 14.63
CA TYR A 99 8.24 8.45 14.42
C TYR A 99 8.54 9.74 13.66
N LEU A 100 7.60 10.26 12.86
CA LEU A 100 7.80 11.47 12.05
C LEU A 100 6.92 12.64 12.52
N GLY A 101 6.04 12.44 13.50
CA GLY A 101 5.09 13.45 13.96
C GLY A 101 4.05 13.85 12.92
N ARG A 102 3.83 13.00 11.90
CA ARG A 102 2.88 13.23 10.79
C ARG A 102 1.43 12.93 11.22
N GLY A 103 0.95 13.62 12.26
CA GLY A 103 -0.45 13.56 12.70
C GLY A 103 -1.42 14.31 11.77
N ASP A 104 -0.89 15.00 10.76
CA ASP A 104 -1.63 15.73 9.73
C ASP A 104 -2.26 14.83 8.66
N LEU A 105 -1.85 13.55 8.59
CA LEU A 105 -2.31 12.58 7.59
C LEU A 105 -3.80 12.23 7.76
N PRO A 106 -4.70 12.74 6.89
CA PRO A 106 -6.14 12.55 7.05
C PRO A 106 -6.56 11.10 6.82
N ASP A 107 -7.69 10.70 7.41
CA ASP A 107 -8.33 9.44 7.06
C ASP A 107 -8.86 9.51 5.61
N PRO A 108 -8.65 8.45 4.80
CA PRO A 108 -9.17 8.39 3.43
C PRO A 108 -10.70 8.40 3.41
N ALA A 109 -11.28 8.87 2.30
CA ALA A 109 -12.72 8.79 2.10
C ALA A 109 -13.21 7.33 2.09
N GLU A 110 -14.49 7.14 2.36
CA GLU A 110 -15.09 5.81 2.34
C GLU A 110 -14.94 5.12 0.98
N GLU A 111 -15.13 5.84 -0.12
CA GLU A 111 -14.99 5.28 -1.46
C GLU A 111 -13.55 4.80 -1.75
N GLU A 112 -12.54 5.50 -1.24
CA GLU A 112 -11.13 5.16 -1.42
C GLU A 112 -10.74 3.88 -0.66
N THR A 113 -11.40 3.61 0.47
CA THR A 113 -11.18 2.38 1.25
C THR A 113 -11.95 1.17 0.71
N LEU A 114 -13.05 1.41 0.00
CA LEU A 114 -13.90 0.38 -0.62
C LEU A 114 -13.43 0.00 -2.03
N ALA A 115 -12.39 0.68 -2.54
CA ALA A 115 -11.87 0.45 -3.87
C ALA A 115 -11.31 -0.96 -4.01
N ALA A 116 -12.17 -1.89 -4.46
CA ALA A 116 -11.76 -2.93 -5.39
C ALA A 116 -10.85 -2.30 -6.44
N PRO A 117 -9.79 -2.99 -6.93
CA PRO A 117 -8.83 -2.41 -7.86
C PRO A 117 -9.61 -1.64 -8.91
N ALA A 118 -9.40 -0.31 -8.94
CA ALA A 118 -10.15 0.61 -9.80
C ALA A 118 -10.34 -0.10 -11.11
N ARG A 119 -11.60 -0.33 -11.54
CA ARG A 119 -11.94 -1.11 -12.74
C ARG A 119 -10.90 -0.79 -13.81
N ALA A 120 -9.85 -1.61 -13.89
CA ALA A 120 -9.05 -1.68 -15.06
C ALA A 120 -10.10 -2.13 -16.05
N GLU A 121 -10.34 -1.35 -17.10
CA GLU A 121 -11.00 -1.90 -18.27
C GLU A 121 -10.36 -3.27 -18.45
N PRO A 122 -11.13 -4.38 -18.34
CA PRO A 122 -10.54 -5.70 -18.41
C PRO A 122 -9.68 -5.68 -19.65
N PRO A 123 -8.39 -6.08 -19.58
CA PRO A 123 -7.56 -6.12 -20.77
C PRO A 123 -8.39 -6.88 -21.79
N LEU A 124 -8.71 -6.22 -22.92
CA LEU A 124 -9.61 -6.80 -23.91
C LEU A 124 -9.14 -8.23 -24.13
N LEU A 125 -10.00 -9.20 -23.83
CA LEU A 125 -9.69 -10.57 -24.19
C LEU A 125 -9.41 -10.56 -25.70
N PRO A 126 -8.55 -11.43 -26.24
CA PRO A 126 -8.30 -11.50 -27.67
C PRO A 126 -9.57 -11.63 -28.53
N LEU A 127 -10.71 -11.94 -27.91
CA LEU A 127 -12.04 -12.07 -28.51
C LEU A 127 -12.88 -10.77 -28.53
N ASP A 128 -12.46 -9.72 -27.82
CA ASP A 128 -13.14 -8.41 -27.76
C ASP A 128 -12.38 -7.30 -28.52
N LEU A 129 -11.43 -7.68 -29.38
CA LEU A 129 -10.86 -6.75 -30.34
C LEU A 129 -11.97 -6.32 -31.31
N PRO A 130 -12.14 -5.01 -31.61
CA PRO A 130 -13.02 -4.61 -32.69
C PRO A 130 -12.58 -5.35 -33.96
N ALA A 131 -13.53 -6.00 -34.64
CA ALA A 131 -13.28 -6.87 -35.80
C ALA A 131 -12.57 -6.16 -36.97
N GLN A 132 -12.38 -4.84 -36.89
CA GLN A 132 -11.53 -4.09 -37.78
C GLN A 132 -10.57 -3.18 -36.99
N PRO A 133 -9.26 -3.24 -37.25
CA PRO A 133 -8.37 -2.17 -36.82
C PRO A 133 -8.84 -0.86 -37.47
N ALA A 134 -8.88 0.22 -36.67
CA ALA A 134 -9.25 1.55 -37.15
C ALA A 134 -8.51 1.88 -38.46
N PRO A 135 -9.18 2.48 -39.46
CA PRO A 135 -8.57 2.74 -40.76
C PRO A 135 -7.29 3.55 -40.55
N ARG A 136 -6.15 2.97 -40.96
CA ARG A 136 -4.85 3.64 -40.87
C ARG A 136 -4.95 4.92 -41.69
N ARG A 137 -5.01 6.08 -41.03
CA ARG A 137 -4.87 7.38 -41.70
C ARG A 137 -3.57 7.33 -42.49
N GLY A 138 -3.69 7.22 -43.81
CA GLY A 138 -2.57 7.18 -44.73
C GLY A 138 -1.76 8.45 -44.56
N ARG A 139 -0.61 8.36 -43.89
CA ARG A 139 0.37 9.44 -43.86
C ARG A 139 1.08 9.38 -45.21
N SER A 140 0.62 10.18 -46.17
CA SER A 140 1.18 10.22 -47.53
C SER A 140 2.59 10.84 -47.48
N TRP A 141 3.61 10.01 -47.52
CA TRP A 141 4.99 10.43 -47.72
C TRP A 141 5.37 10.27 -49.19
N ARG A 142 5.05 11.28 -50.02
CA ARG A 142 5.62 11.54 -51.35
C ARG A 142 5.46 13.04 -51.61
N GLN A 143 6.42 13.83 -52.08
CA GLN A 143 7.83 13.69 -52.46
C GLN A 143 8.37 15.13 -52.44
N ALA A 144 9.57 15.34 -51.87
CA ALA A 144 10.38 16.51 -52.15
C ALA A 144 11.56 16.03 -53.01
N ALA A 145 11.51 16.36 -54.30
CA ALA A 145 12.61 16.54 -55.25
C ALA A 145 12.01 16.95 -56.60
#